data_AF-A0AA97DBS1-F1
#
_entry.id   AF-A0AA97DBS1-F1
#
_cell.length_a   1.000
_cell.length_b   1.000
_cell.length_c   1.000
_cell.angle_alpha   90.00
_cell.angle_beta   90.00
_cell.angle_gamma   90.00
#
_symmetry.space_group_name_H-M   'P 1'
#
loop_
_entity.id
_entity.type
_entity.pdbx_description
1 polymer ?
#
loop_
_entity_poly.entity_id
_entity_poly.type
_entity_poly.pdbx_seq_one_letter_code
_entity_poly.pdbx_strand_id
1 'polypeptide(L)'
;MQKHTLFQNPPASSDSLPAWSQWLQDRLFPISVAVVTILALAVRLSLYPFQSGDYLIYLEKWYAQIAQGGGLPALRQPLADCNYTIAYLTLLTPFTALHVPALAAVKTISVTADFALACSCALLQSAVWPDCAHPRRARLLIYTAVLLFPEAFFNSAFWAQCDAIYITFLVLTIFFLARHRSIAACAMFGLAFAFKMQAVFLLPLLLITAAGCRWFRLSAFLAAPAALVLTCVPAMLCGTPIWMTYWPYLVQLGCCGSLSVNSPGIGMLLGHLPFVQWKYALLAVTLLALYAALTLALQRGGGLSPYELLLVGTWTCLCCVTLLPCMHERYAFPADLLLLVLALFSHQRGDHLCFLVESAVSLFSWMQYLDPKTPGVSSQALSCLRFACLLWLSLHLWRHFNAGDTCTYTTT
;
A
#
# COMPACT_ATOMS: atom_id res chain seq x y z
N MET A 1 1.53 -51.33 65.59
CA MET A 1 0.11 -51.33 65.15
C MET A 1 -0.30 -49.89 64.87
N GLN A 2 -1.15 -49.66 63.85
CA GLN A 2 -2.13 -48.56 63.67
C GLN A 2 -1.71 -47.10 63.99
N LYS A 3 -1.70 -46.18 63.01
CA LYS A 3 -2.83 -45.28 62.58
C LYS A 3 -3.28 -44.33 63.73
N HIS A 4 -3.54 -43.04 63.60
CA HIS A 4 -3.79 -42.05 62.53
C HIS A 4 -3.19 -40.68 63.00
N THR A 5 -3.01 -39.59 62.24
CA THR A 5 -3.30 -39.22 60.83
C THR A 5 -2.32 -38.11 60.39
N LEU A 6 -2.18 -37.88 59.07
CA LEU A 6 -1.77 -36.59 58.50
C LEU A 6 -2.78 -36.19 57.42
N PHE A 7 -3.27 -34.95 57.45
CA PHE A 7 -4.15 -34.41 56.42
C PHE A 7 -3.34 -34.20 55.12
N GLN A 8 -3.47 -35.13 54.18
CA GLN A 8 -3.13 -34.85 52.79
C GLN A 8 -4.28 -34.06 52.17
N ASN A 9 -4.12 -32.73 52.10
CA ASN A 9 -4.82 -31.99 51.07
C ASN A 9 -4.28 -32.50 49.72
N PRO A 10 -5.14 -32.88 48.75
CA PRO A 10 -4.67 -33.08 47.39
C PRO A 10 -4.07 -31.75 46.89
N PRO A 11 -3.04 -31.77 46.02
CA PRO A 11 -2.70 -30.57 45.27
C PRO A 11 -3.95 -30.16 44.49
N ALA A 12 -4.37 -28.91 44.64
CA ALA A 12 -5.50 -28.39 43.88
C ALA A 12 -5.24 -28.66 42.40
N SER A 13 -6.12 -29.43 41.78
CA SER A 13 -6.06 -29.66 40.34
C SER A 13 -6.10 -28.30 39.66
N SER A 14 -5.07 -28.00 38.88
CA SER A 14 -5.02 -26.82 38.02
C SER A 14 -6.37 -26.61 37.34
N ASP A 15 -7.00 -25.45 37.53
CA ASP A 15 -8.33 -25.13 37.00
C ASP A 15 -8.32 -25.19 35.46
N SER A 16 -8.54 -26.40 34.94
CA SER A 16 -8.73 -26.62 33.52
C SER A 16 -10.04 -25.96 33.15
N LEU A 17 -9.95 -24.92 32.33
CA LEU A 17 -11.11 -24.23 31.77
C LEU A 17 -12.17 -25.24 31.28
N PRO A 18 -13.47 -24.95 31.39
CA PRO A 18 -14.52 -25.84 30.90
C PRO A 18 -14.27 -26.29 29.46
N ALA A 19 -14.69 -27.51 29.09
CA ALA A 19 -14.44 -28.07 27.76
C ALA A 19 -14.94 -27.15 26.62
N TRP A 20 -16.04 -26.43 26.83
CA TRP A 20 -16.54 -25.42 25.89
C TRP A 20 -15.59 -24.22 25.74
N SER A 21 -14.93 -23.80 26.83
CA SER A 21 -13.98 -22.70 26.83
C SER A 21 -12.65 -23.08 26.17
N GLN A 22 -12.20 -24.33 26.34
CA GLN A 22 -11.03 -24.87 25.62
C GLN A 22 -11.32 -24.97 24.11
N TRP A 23 -12.45 -25.57 23.74
CA TRP A 23 -12.92 -25.59 22.34
C TRP A 23 -13.00 -24.18 21.74
N LEU A 24 -13.51 -23.22 22.51
CA LEU A 24 -13.59 -21.83 22.08
C LEU A 24 -12.20 -21.25 21.87
N GLN A 25 -11.27 -21.39 22.82
CA GLN A 25 -9.89 -20.89 22.68
C GLN A 25 -9.18 -21.41 21.42
N ASP A 26 -9.32 -22.70 21.10
CA ASP A 26 -8.77 -23.32 19.90
C ASP A 26 -9.41 -22.83 18.58
N ARG A 27 -10.63 -22.27 18.66
CA ARG A 27 -11.39 -21.79 17.50
C ARG A 27 -11.53 -20.26 17.43
N LEU A 28 -11.18 -19.52 18.48
CA LEU A 28 -11.29 -18.06 18.53
C LEU A 28 -10.53 -17.40 17.37
N PHE A 29 -9.29 -17.81 17.09
CA PHE A 29 -8.51 -17.22 15.99
C PHE A 29 -9.18 -17.40 14.61
N PRO A 30 -9.51 -18.62 14.12
CA PRO A 30 -10.18 -18.78 12.84
C PRO A 30 -11.61 -18.19 12.82
N ILE A 31 -12.35 -18.23 13.93
CA ILE A 31 -13.67 -17.58 14.04
C ILE A 31 -13.52 -16.07 13.88
N SER A 32 -12.59 -15.42 14.59
CA SER A 32 -12.38 -13.98 14.48
C SER A 32 -11.90 -13.56 13.09
N VAL A 33 -11.04 -14.35 12.43
CA VAL A 33 -10.69 -14.11 11.01
C VAL A 33 -11.95 -14.14 10.15
N ALA A 34 -12.75 -15.21 10.23
CA ALA A 34 -13.97 -15.35 9.42
C ALA A 34 -14.99 -14.23 9.68
N VAL A 35 -15.23 -13.85 10.94
CA VAL A 35 -16.11 -12.74 11.31
C VAL A 35 -15.61 -11.41 10.73
N VAL A 36 -14.31 -11.11 10.85
CA VAL A 36 -13.72 -9.89 10.27
C VAL A 36 -13.84 -9.91 8.74
N THR A 37 -13.55 -11.03 8.08
CA THR A 37 -13.69 -11.17 6.62
C THR A 37 -15.13 -10.92 6.17
N ILE A 38 -16.12 -11.51 6.85
CA ILE A 38 -17.55 -11.36 6.54
C ILE A 38 -18.00 -9.90 6.74
N LEU A 39 -17.65 -9.27 7.85
CA LEU A 39 -18.00 -7.87 8.13
C LEU A 39 -17.33 -6.91 7.12
N ALA A 40 -16.04 -7.11 6.84
CA ALA A 40 -15.30 -6.32 5.86
C ALA A 40 -15.85 -6.47 4.44
N LEU A 41 -16.34 -7.66 4.07
CA LEU A 41 -17.03 -7.90 2.81
C LEU A 41 -18.41 -7.25 2.79
N ALA A 42 -19.19 -7.33 3.87
CA ALA A 42 -20.52 -6.72 3.96
C ALA A 42 -20.47 -5.19 3.80
N VAL A 43 -19.50 -4.53 4.46
CA VAL A 43 -19.24 -3.09 4.27
C VAL A 43 -18.97 -2.78 2.80
N ARG A 44 -18.10 -3.56 2.13
CA ARG A 44 -17.77 -3.35 0.71
C ARG A 44 -18.97 -3.58 -0.21
N LEU A 45 -19.74 -4.65 0.01
CA LEU A 45 -20.94 -4.96 -0.79
C LEU A 45 -22.03 -3.88 -0.63
N SER A 46 -22.16 -3.23 0.53
CA SER A 46 -23.08 -2.09 0.69
C SER A 46 -22.73 -0.88 -0.19
N LEU A 47 -21.47 -0.77 -0.62
CA LEU A 47 -20.96 0.31 -1.47
C LEU A 47 -20.96 -0.04 -2.97
N TYR A 48 -21.27 -1.30 -3.33
CA TYR A 48 -21.28 -1.76 -4.73
C TYR A 48 -22.21 -0.95 -5.66
N PRO A 49 -23.44 -0.58 -5.28
CA PRO A 49 -24.37 0.13 -6.16
C PRO A 49 -23.87 1.50 -6.65
N PHE A 50 -22.95 2.15 -5.92
CA PHE A 50 -22.45 3.48 -6.29
C PHE A 50 -21.60 3.44 -7.57
N GLN A 51 -21.90 4.31 -8.54
CA GLN A 51 -21.13 4.43 -9.78
C GLN A 51 -20.30 5.71 -9.73
N SER A 52 -18.97 5.56 -9.65
CA SER A 52 -18.03 6.69 -9.58
C SER A 52 -17.83 7.37 -10.93
N GLY A 53 -17.30 8.59 -10.90
CA GLY A 53 -16.88 9.30 -12.12
C GLY A 53 -15.87 8.48 -12.94
N ASP A 54 -14.89 7.86 -12.28
CA ASP A 54 -13.91 7.00 -12.98
C ASP A 54 -14.55 5.74 -13.59
N TYR A 55 -15.58 5.18 -12.95
CA TYR A 55 -16.32 4.05 -13.52
C TYR A 55 -17.02 4.44 -14.82
N LEU A 56 -17.82 5.52 -14.78
CA LEU A 56 -18.64 5.99 -15.91
C LEU A 56 -17.81 6.57 -17.06
N ILE A 57 -16.74 7.31 -16.74
CA ILE A 57 -15.91 7.99 -17.75
C ILE A 57 -14.98 7.00 -18.43
N TYR A 58 -14.46 5.99 -17.70
CA TYR A 58 -13.37 5.13 -18.16
C TYR A 58 -13.70 3.63 -18.09
N LEU A 59 -13.86 3.08 -16.89
CA LEU A 59 -13.79 1.62 -16.66
C LEU A 59 -14.92 0.86 -17.36
N GLU A 60 -16.14 1.40 -17.38
CA GLU A 60 -17.28 0.84 -18.09
C GLU A 60 -17.03 0.79 -19.61
N LYS A 61 -16.47 1.86 -20.18
CA LYS A 61 -16.18 1.96 -21.62
C LYS A 61 -15.05 1.02 -22.04
N TRP A 62 -14.02 0.85 -21.22
CA TRP A 62 -12.96 -0.12 -21.48
C TRP A 62 -13.49 -1.55 -21.40
N TYR A 63 -14.32 -1.86 -20.40
CA TYR A 63 -14.96 -3.17 -20.28
C TYR A 63 -15.85 -3.49 -21.48
N ALA A 64 -16.64 -2.52 -21.95
CA ALA A 64 -17.45 -2.66 -23.15
C ALA A 64 -16.61 -2.91 -24.41
N GLN A 65 -15.51 -2.18 -24.60
CA GLN A 65 -14.58 -2.41 -25.72
C GLN A 65 -13.92 -3.81 -25.65
N ILE A 66 -13.52 -4.26 -24.46
CA ILE A 66 -12.97 -5.61 -24.24
C ILE A 66 -14.02 -6.69 -24.58
N ALA A 67 -15.26 -6.52 -24.13
CA ALA A 67 -16.35 -7.46 -24.41
C ALA A 67 -16.67 -7.52 -25.92
N GLN A 68 -16.80 -6.37 -26.58
CA GLN A 68 -17.06 -6.27 -28.03
C GLN A 68 -15.90 -6.82 -28.87
N GLY A 69 -14.65 -6.63 -28.44
CA GLY A 69 -13.47 -7.18 -29.09
C GLY A 69 -13.12 -8.63 -28.72
N GLY A 70 -14.01 -9.35 -28.01
CA GLY A 70 -13.85 -10.78 -27.73
C GLY A 70 -12.88 -11.14 -26.59
N GLY A 71 -12.63 -10.23 -25.65
CA GLY A 71 -11.73 -10.45 -24.51
C GLY A 71 -10.29 -10.03 -24.82
N LEU A 72 -9.32 -10.91 -24.59
CA LEU A 72 -7.89 -10.64 -24.85
C LEU A 72 -7.58 -10.15 -26.28
N PRO A 73 -8.23 -10.61 -27.36
CA PRO A 73 -8.00 -10.09 -28.71
C PRO A 73 -8.30 -8.59 -28.87
N ALA A 74 -9.16 -8.00 -28.03
CA ALA A 74 -9.42 -6.56 -28.01
C ALA A 74 -8.15 -5.76 -27.69
N LEU A 75 -7.24 -6.33 -26.89
CA LEU A 75 -6.00 -5.70 -26.45
C LEU A 75 -4.89 -5.70 -27.51
N ARG A 76 -5.18 -6.13 -28.75
CA ARG A 76 -4.26 -5.99 -29.91
C ARG A 76 -4.03 -4.54 -30.31
N GLN A 77 -4.94 -3.65 -29.96
CA GLN A 77 -4.89 -2.21 -30.23
C GLN A 77 -5.19 -1.44 -28.93
N PRO A 78 -4.70 -0.19 -28.78
CA PRO A 78 -5.04 0.64 -27.62
C PRO A 78 -6.55 0.86 -27.53
N LEU A 79 -7.11 0.66 -26.34
CA LEU A 79 -8.50 1.01 -26.06
C LEU A 79 -8.64 2.54 -26.00
N ALA A 80 -9.79 3.06 -26.44
CA ALA A 80 -10.09 4.49 -26.42
C ALA A 80 -10.05 5.04 -24.97
N ASP A 81 -9.42 6.20 -24.81
CA ASP A 81 -9.21 6.92 -23.54
C ASP A 81 -8.62 6.06 -22.41
N CYS A 82 -7.85 5.02 -22.74
CA CYS A 82 -7.28 4.12 -21.75
C CYS A 82 -5.96 4.62 -21.16
N ASN A 83 -6.00 4.91 -19.86
CA ASN A 83 -4.83 5.27 -19.06
C ASN A 83 -4.39 4.15 -18.10
N TYR A 84 -5.01 2.97 -18.13
CA TYR A 84 -4.57 1.79 -17.37
C TYR A 84 -3.69 0.85 -18.22
N THR A 85 -2.94 -0.01 -17.55
CA THR A 85 -1.99 -0.96 -18.17
C THR A 85 -2.66 -2.24 -18.64
N ILE A 86 -2.01 -2.93 -19.59
CA ILE A 86 -2.42 -4.25 -20.09
C ILE A 86 -2.55 -5.28 -18.94
N ALA A 87 -1.74 -5.15 -17.89
CA ALA A 87 -1.84 -5.98 -16.69
C ALA A 87 -3.24 -5.95 -16.06
N TYR A 88 -3.81 -4.75 -15.87
CA TYR A 88 -5.18 -4.62 -15.33
C TYR A 88 -6.24 -5.02 -16.34
N LEU A 89 -6.13 -4.58 -17.61
CA LEU A 89 -7.12 -4.90 -18.63
C LEU A 89 -7.25 -6.42 -18.84
N THR A 90 -6.14 -7.15 -18.72
CA THR A 90 -6.10 -8.62 -18.72
C THR A 90 -7.00 -9.22 -17.64
N LEU A 91 -7.04 -8.64 -16.42
CA LEU A 91 -7.90 -9.11 -15.32
C LEU A 91 -9.40 -8.95 -15.60
N LEU A 92 -9.82 -8.04 -16.48
CA LEU A 92 -11.22 -7.88 -16.88
C LEU A 92 -11.68 -8.97 -17.87
N THR A 93 -10.76 -9.54 -18.64
CA THR A 93 -11.11 -10.47 -19.75
C THR A 93 -11.82 -11.77 -19.35
N PRO A 94 -11.57 -12.40 -18.17
CA PRO A 94 -12.36 -13.56 -17.75
C PRO A 94 -13.81 -13.19 -17.43
N PHE A 95 -14.04 -11.98 -16.89
CA PHE A 95 -15.38 -11.50 -16.56
C PHE A 95 -16.21 -11.21 -17.81
N THR A 96 -15.60 -10.69 -18.88
CA THR A 96 -16.32 -10.49 -20.16
C THR A 96 -16.71 -11.83 -20.80
N ALA A 97 -15.84 -12.84 -20.75
CA ALA A 97 -16.17 -14.20 -21.20
C ALA A 97 -17.29 -14.85 -20.37
N LEU A 98 -17.36 -14.55 -19.07
CA LEU A 98 -18.43 -14.99 -18.16
C LEU A 98 -19.68 -14.11 -18.19
N HIS A 99 -19.73 -13.09 -19.07
CA HIS A 99 -20.86 -12.14 -19.21
C HIS A 99 -21.24 -11.43 -17.90
N VAL A 100 -20.27 -11.20 -17.01
CA VAL A 100 -20.49 -10.51 -15.74
C VAL A 100 -20.72 -9.01 -16.00
N PRO A 101 -21.64 -8.32 -15.30
CA PRO A 101 -21.82 -6.87 -15.43
C PRO A 101 -20.53 -6.09 -15.10
N ALA A 102 -20.23 -5.06 -15.89
CA ALA A 102 -18.98 -4.29 -15.82
C ALA A 102 -18.66 -3.78 -14.40
N LEU A 103 -19.63 -3.14 -13.74
CA LEU A 103 -19.50 -2.64 -12.36
C LEU A 103 -19.12 -3.75 -11.37
N ALA A 104 -19.74 -4.93 -11.50
CA ALA A 104 -19.46 -6.07 -10.63
C ALA A 104 -18.07 -6.65 -10.90
N ALA A 105 -17.67 -6.78 -12.16
CA ALA A 105 -16.34 -7.26 -12.55
C ALA A 105 -15.22 -6.36 -11.98
N VAL A 106 -15.31 -5.06 -12.25
CA VAL A 106 -14.37 -4.04 -11.78
C VAL A 106 -14.27 -4.06 -10.24
N LYS A 107 -15.40 -3.93 -9.54
CA LYS A 107 -15.39 -3.88 -8.07
C LYS A 107 -14.98 -5.21 -7.42
N THR A 108 -15.22 -6.34 -8.05
CA THR A 108 -14.77 -7.66 -7.55
C THR A 108 -13.25 -7.75 -7.58
N ILE A 109 -12.60 -7.31 -8.66
CA ILE A 109 -11.13 -7.25 -8.77
C ILE A 109 -10.57 -6.36 -7.66
N SER A 110 -11.08 -5.14 -7.53
CA SER A 110 -10.64 -4.16 -6.53
C SER A 110 -10.83 -4.67 -5.10
N VAL A 111 -12.00 -5.22 -4.76
CA VAL A 111 -12.26 -5.75 -3.41
C VAL A 111 -11.41 -6.97 -3.09
N THR A 112 -11.18 -7.87 -4.06
CA THR A 112 -10.28 -9.01 -3.86
C THR A 112 -8.86 -8.55 -3.51
N ALA A 113 -8.42 -7.44 -4.11
CA ALA A 113 -7.12 -6.85 -3.83
C ALA A 113 -6.99 -6.32 -2.39
N ASP A 114 -8.04 -5.78 -1.77
CA ASP A 114 -8.01 -5.37 -0.35
C ASP A 114 -7.71 -6.55 0.58
N PHE A 115 -8.24 -7.74 0.28
CA PHE A 115 -7.97 -8.94 1.06
C PHE A 115 -6.54 -9.46 0.83
N ALA A 116 -6.04 -9.37 -0.41
CA ALA A 116 -4.63 -9.67 -0.70
C ALA A 116 -3.68 -8.70 0.04
N LEU A 117 -4.05 -7.41 0.09
CA LEU A 117 -3.33 -6.36 0.79
C LEU A 117 -3.27 -6.62 2.30
N ALA A 118 -4.42 -6.87 2.93
CA ALA A 118 -4.52 -7.21 4.35
C ALA A 118 -3.70 -8.46 4.71
N CYS A 119 -3.72 -9.48 3.85
CA CYS A 119 -2.89 -10.68 3.99
C CYS A 119 -1.39 -10.38 3.84
N SER A 120 -0.98 -9.51 2.91
CA SER A 120 0.43 -9.15 2.73
C SER A 120 0.97 -8.32 3.90
N CYS A 121 0.19 -7.38 4.45
CA CYS A 121 0.53 -6.64 5.66
C CYS A 121 0.63 -7.55 6.88
N ALA A 122 -0.32 -8.50 7.03
CA ALA A 122 -0.24 -9.51 8.08
C ALA A 122 0.97 -10.46 7.90
N LEU A 123 1.39 -10.77 6.67
CA LEU A 123 2.62 -11.53 6.42
C LEU A 123 3.88 -10.72 6.80
N LEU A 124 3.90 -9.41 6.51
CA LEU A 124 5.03 -8.51 6.80
C LEU A 124 5.38 -8.49 8.30
N GLN A 125 4.40 -8.66 9.20
CA GLN A 125 4.62 -8.84 10.64
C GLN A 125 5.69 -9.88 10.96
N SER A 126 5.74 -10.99 10.20
CA SER A 126 6.70 -12.08 10.45
C SER A 126 8.15 -11.73 10.07
N ALA A 127 8.37 -10.60 9.38
CA ALA A 127 9.69 -10.07 9.04
C ALA A 127 10.05 -8.84 9.89
N VAL A 128 9.08 -7.98 10.20
CA VAL A 128 9.29 -6.74 10.97
C VAL A 128 9.32 -6.99 12.48
N TRP A 129 8.49 -7.90 12.98
CA TRP A 129 8.37 -8.23 14.41
C TRP A 129 8.37 -9.75 14.63
N PRO A 130 9.49 -10.44 14.36
CA PRO A 130 9.57 -11.91 14.46
C PRO A 130 9.28 -12.41 15.88
N ASP A 131 9.83 -11.74 16.91
CA ASP A 131 9.75 -12.15 18.32
C ASP A 131 8.45 -11.67 19.03
N CYS A 132 7.39 -11.42 18.26
CA CYS A 132 6.09 -11.06 18.81
C CYS A 132 5.53 -12.20 19.68
N ALA A 133 5.30 -11.94 20.97
CA ALA A 133 4.77 -12.93 21.92
C ALA A 133 3.41 -13.54 21.50
N HIS A 134 2.61 -12.81 20.73
CA HIS A 134 1.28 -13.22 20.28
C HIS A 134 1.09 -13.01 18.77
N PRO A 135 1.85 -13.71 17.91
CA PRO A 135 1.98 -13.37 16.51
C PRO A 135 0.68 -13.62 15.73
N ARG A 136 -0.16 -14.58 16.18
CA ARG A 136 -1.53 -14.77 15.65
C ARG A 136 -2.42 -13.53 15.93
N ARG A 137 -2.37 -12.98 17.16
CA ARG A 137 -3.17 -11.80 17.53
C ARG A 137 -2.70 -10.54 16.78
N ALA A 138 -1.40 -10.33 16.68
CA ALA A 138 -0.82 -9.23 15.91
C ALA A 138 -1.24 -9.28 14.42
N ARG A 139 -1.17 -10.46 13.79
CA ARG A 139 -1.61 -10.62 12.39
C ARG A 139 -3.11 -10.41 12.20
N LEU A 140 -3.95 -10.87 13.12
CA LEU A 140 -5.38 -10.58 13.10
C LEU A 140 -5.66 -9.08 13.25
N LEU A 141 -4.95 -8.39 14.15
CA LEU A 141 -5.08 -6.93 14.34
C LEU A 141 -4.73 -6.18 13.04
N ILE A 142 -3.60 -6.51 12.40
CA ILE A 142 -3.18 -5.88 11.13
C ILE A 142 -4.18 -6.17 10.01
N TYR A 143 -4.60 -7.43 9.86
CA TYR A 143 -5.60 -7.83 8.87
C TYR A 143 -6.92 -7.06 9.05
N THR A 144 -7.38 -6.93 10.30
CA THR A 144 -8.59 -6.17 10.66
C THR A 144 -8.42 -4.68 10.38
N ALA A 145 -7.30 -4.09 10.81
CA ALA A 145 -7.02 -2.68 10.64
C ALA A 145 -6.95 -2.27 9.16
N VAL A 146 -6.29 -3.07 8.31
CA VAL A 146 -6.23 -2.82 6.86
C VAL A 146 -7.60 -2.96 6.20
N LEU A 147 -8.37 -4.01 6.54
CA LEU A 147 -9.69 -4.21 5.93
C LEU A 147 -10.74 -3.17 6.35
N LEU A 148 -10.62 -2.63 7.56
CA LEU A 148 -11.50 -1.58 8.09
C LEU A 148 -10.93 -0.17 7.91
N PHE A 149 -9.78 -0.01 7.25
CA PHE A 149 -9.22 1.30 6.92
C PHE A 149 -10.12 2.00 5.88
N PRO A 150 -10.67 3.20 6.17
CA PRO A 150 -11.64 3.85 5.28
C PRO A 150 -11.17 4.02 3.85
N GLU A 151 -9.91 4.43 3.65
CA GLU A 151 -9.37 4.64 2.31
C GLU A 151 -9.34 3.35 1.47
N ALA A 152 -9.12 2.18 2.08
CA ALA A 152 -9.09 0.92 1.34
C ALA A 152 -10.44 0.61 0.68
N PHE A 153 -11.53 0.62 1.45
CA PHE A 153 -12.87 0.35 0.89
C PHE A 153 -13.49 1.55 0.15
N PHE A 154 -13.02 2.78 0.41
CA PHE A 154 -13.36 3.94 -0.43
C PHE A 154 -12.71 3.83 -1.81
N ASN A 155 -11.42 3.47 -1.89
CA ASN A 155 -10.72 3.25 -3.15
C ASN A 155 -11.36 2.09 -3.93
N SER A 156 -11.54 0.93 -3.29
CA SER A 156 -11.94 -0.30 -3.95
C SER A 156 -13.45 -0.39 -4.23
N ALA A 157 -14.27 -0.44 -3.18
CA ALA A 157 -15.67 -0.81 -3.26
C ALA A 157 -16.59 0.39 -3.56
N PHE A 158 -16.24 1.58 -3.10
CA PHE A 158 -16.97 2.80 -3.42
C PHE A 158 -16.52 3.35 -4.78
N TRP A 159 -15.25 3.75 -4.92
CA TRP A 159 -14.75 4.49 -6.08
C TRP A 159 -14.34 3.63 -7.29
N ALA A 160 -14.29 2.30 -7.14
CA ALA A 160 -13.94 1.35 -8.20
C ALA A 160 -12.50 1.47 -8.75
N GLN A 161 -11.56 2.00 -7.96
CA GLN A 161 -10.12 1.97 -8.25
C GLN A 161 -9.51 0.64 -7.78
N CYS A 162 -8.34 0.27 -8.29
CA CYS A 162 -7.70 -1.02 -8.02
C CYS A 162 -6.39 -0.90 -7.24
N ASP A 163 -6.24 0.14 -6.42
CA ASP A 163 -4.92 0.56 -5.93
C ASP A 163 -4.33 -0.43 -4.93
N ALA A 164 -5.17 -1.15 -4.19
CA ALA A 164 -4.75 -2.24 -3.33
C ALA A 164 -3.93 -3.33 -4.06
N ILE A 165 -4.07 -3.49 -5.40
CA ILE A 165 -3.26 -4.45 -6.17
C ILE A 165 -1.78 -4.07 -6.11
N TYR A 166 -1.42 -2.85 -6.54
CA TYR A 166 -0.01 -2.48 -6.58
C TYR A 166 0.57 -2.32 -5.18
N ILE A 167 -0.21 -1.83 -4.20
CA ILE A 167 0.26 -1.67 -2.83
C ILE A 167 0.50 -3.05 -2.17
N THR A 168 -0.26 -4.09 -2.53
CA THR A 168 0.03 -5.48 -2.10
C THR A 168 1.44 -5.89 -2.52
N PHE A 169 1.81 -5.59 -3.76
CA PHE A 169 3.15 -5.88 -4.28
C PHE A 169 4.24 -4.95 -3.71
N LEU A 170 3.92 -3.70 -3.33
CA LEU A 170 4.84 -2.83 -2.56
C LEU A 170 5.13 -3.41 -1.16
N VAL A 171 4.11 -3.86 -0.43
CA VAL A 171 4.26 -4.52 0.87
C VAL A 171 5.08 -5.80 0.75
N LEU A 172 4.83 -6.62 -0.28
CA LEU A 172 5.64 -7.81 -0.58
C LEU A 172 7.09 -7.46 -0.98
N THR A 173 7.33 -6.31 -1.63
CA THR A 173 8.67 -5.81 -1.90
C THR A 173 9.43 -5.61 -0.59
N ILE A 174 8.84 -4.86 0.37
CA ILE A 174 9.44 -4.63 1.70
C ILE A 174 9.67 -5.96 2.43
N PHE A 175 8.71 -6.88 2.40
CA PHE A 175 8.85 -8.22 2.99
C PHE A 175 10.06 -9.00 2.44
N PHE A 176 10.26 -9.00 1.12
CA PHE A 176 11.40 -9.71 0.52
C PHE A 176 12.74 -8.99 0.75
N LEU A 177 12.77 -7.65 0.87
CA LEU A 177 13.97 -6.92 1.31
C LEU A 177 14.35 -7.30 2.75
N ALA A 178 13.38 -7.35 3.66
CA ALA A 178 13.56 -7.79 5.05
C ALA A 178 13.98 -9.27 5.18
N ARG A 179 13.82 -10.08 4.12
CA ARG A 179 14.30 -11.46 4.00
C ARG A 179 15.56 -11.60 3.15
N HIS A 180 16.21 -10.49 2.77
CA HIS A 180 17.41 -10.42 1.93
C HIS A 180 17.28 -11.10 0.54
N ARG A 181 16.06 -11.10 -0.04
CA ARG A 181 15.75 -11.70 -1.35
C ARG A 181 15.58 -10.63 -2.44
N SER A 182 16.70 -10.03 -2.86
CA SER A 182 16.72 -8.92 -3.83
C SER A 182 15.95 -9.21 -5.14
N ILE A 183 16.13 -10.39 -5.75
CA ILE A 183 15.41 -10.76 -6.99
C ILE A 183 13.90 -10.79 -6.76
N ALA A 184 13.44 -11.36 -5.66
CA ALA A 184 12.01 -11.44 -5.33
C ALA A 184 11.44 -10.05 -5.02
N ALA A 185 12.18 -9.20 -4.29
CA ALA A 185 11.79 -7.82 -4.03
C ALA A 185 11.65 -7.01 -5.34
N CYS A 186 12.64 -7.06 -6.23
CA CYS A 186 12.58 -6.39 -7.52
C CYS A 186 11.46 -6.94 -8.43
N ALA A 187 11.20 -8.25 -8.39
CA ALA A 187 10.07 -8.84 -9.12
C ALA A 187 8.72 -8.31 -8.60
N MET A 188 8.52 -8.26 -7.28
CA MET A 188 7.30 -7.70 -6.69
C MET A 188 7.16 -6.21 -7.02
N PHE A 189 8.24 -5.43 -6.95
CA PHE A 189 8.23 -4.03 -7.39
C PHE A 189 7.85 -3.89 -8.87
N GLY A 190 8.35 -4.77 -9.73
CA GLY A 190 7.96 -4.86 -11.14
C GLY A 190 6.47 -5.12 -11.33
N LEU A 191 5.90 -6.06 -10.56
CA LEU A 191 4.44 -6.30 -10.55
C LEU A 191 3.66 -5.07 -10.07
N ALA A 192 4.12 -4.39 -9.01
CA ALA A 192 3.48 -3.16 -8.53
C ALA A 192 3.43 -2.10 -9.64
N PHE A 193 4.58 -1.83 -10.26
CA PHE A 193 4.70 -0.85 -11.34
C PHE A 193 3.88 -1.24 -12.57
N ALA A 194 3.76 -2.54 -12.86
CA ALA A 194 2.92 -3.07 -13.94
C ALA A 194 1.44 -2.71 -13.79
N PHE A 195 0.93 -2.52 -12.57
CA PHE A 195 -0.44 -2.06 -12.33
C PHE A 195 -0.56 -0.54 -12.24
N LYS A 196 0.37 0.14 -11.57
CA LYS A 196 0.26 1.60 -11.34
C LYS A 196 1.65 2.26 -11.20
N MET A 197 1.91 3.32 -11.97
CA MET A 197 3.22 3.96 -12.00
C MET A 197 3.64 4.58 -10.66
N GLN A 198 2.67 4.92 -9.81
CA GLN A 198 2.88 5.44 -8.45
C GLN A 198 3.64 4.44 -7.55
N ALA A 199 3.76 3.17 -7.94
CA ALA A 199 4.73 2.24 -7.36
C ALA A 199 6.17 2.79 -7.32
N VAL A 200 6.52 3.69 -8.25
CA VAL A 200 7.83 4.37 -8.30
C VAL A 200 8.18 5.13 -7.01
N PHE A 201 7.19 5.49 -6.18
CA PHE A 201 7.46 6.15 -4.89
C PHE A 201 8.24 5.26 -3.91
N LEU A 202 8.22 3.94 -4.09
CA LEU A 202 9.04 2.99 -3.33
C LEU A 202 10.42 2.73 -3.98
N LEU A 203 10.69 3.21 -5.20
CA LEU A 203 11.98 3.02 -5.86
C LEU A 203 13.18 3.53 -5.03
N PRO A 204 13.12 4.67 -4.31
CA PRO A 204 14.25 5.13 -3.52
C PRO A 204 14.61 4.15 -2.38
N LEU A 205 13.66 3.42 -1.79
CA LEU A 205 13.96 2.35 -0.82
C LEU A 205 14.82 1.24 -1.45
N LEU A 206 14.49 0.83 -2.67
CA LEU A 206 15.29 -0.18 -3.40
C LEU A 206 16.69 0.34 -3.72
N LEU A 207 16.83 1.61 -4.14
CA LEU A 207 18.12 2.22 -4.43
C LEU A 207 18.99 2.36 -3.17
N ILE A 208 18.41 2.82 -2.05
CA ILE A 208 19.08 2.89 -0.74
C ILE A 208 19.54 1.50 -0.29
N THR A 209 18.67 0.50 -0.37
CA THR A 209 19.02 -0.88 -0.01
C THR A 209 20.13 -1.43 -0.91
N ALA A 210 20.05 -1.21 -2.23
CA ALA A 210 21.04 -1.66 -3.19
C ALA A 210 22.41 -1.01 -3.01
N ALA A 211 22.46 0.27 -2.62
CA ALA A 211 23.69 0.99 -2.37
C ALA A 211 24.33 0.61 -1.01
N GLY A 212 23.53 0.38 0.03
CA GLY A 212 24.02 0.06 1.38
C GLY A 212 24.32 -1.43 1.63
N CYS A 213 23.71 -2.36 0.87
CA CYS A 213 23.73 -3.80 1.20
C CYS A 213 24.50 -4.66 0.19
N ARG A 214 25.64 -5.25 0.62
CA ARG A 214 26.44 -6.19 -0.21
C ARG A 214 25.68 -7.45 -0.68
N TRP A 215 24.62 -7.86 0.00
CA TRP A 215 23.77 -8.99 -0.44
C TRP A 215 22.86 -8.62 -1.63
N PHE A 216 22.65 -7.32 -1.87
CA PHE A 216 21.81 -6.83 -2.96
C PHE A 216 22.63 -6.73 -4.25
N ARG A 217 22.45 -7.71 -5.15
CA ARG A 217 23.08 -7.70 -6.48
C ARG A 217 22.31 -6.77 -7.40
N LEU A 218 22.98 -5.82 -8.06
CA LEU A 218 22.34 -4.87 -8.99
C LEU A 218 21.62 -5.57 -10.17
N SER A 219 22.08 -6.75 -10.59
CA SER A 219 21.37 -7.56 -11.60
C SER A 219 19.95 -7.98 -11.19
N ALA A 220 19.61 -7.94 -9.89
CA ALA A 220 18.25 -8.15 -9.41
C ALA A 220 17.25 -7.12 -9.97
N PHE A 221 17.68 -5.89 -10.30
CA PHE A 221 16.81 -4.89 -10.93
C PHE A 221 16.22 -5.35 -12.27
N LEU A 222 16.86 -6.30 -12.97
CA LEU A 222 16.31 -6.90 -14.20
C LEU A 222 15.03 -7.71 -13.95
N ALA A 223 14.78 -8.14 -12.71
CA ALA A 223 13.54 -8.82 -12.35
C ALA A 223 12.31 -7.90 -12.40
N ALA A 224 12.48 -6.58 -12.25
CA ALA A 224 11.38 -5.62 -12.33
C ALA A 224 10.77 -5.50 -13.74
N PRO A 225 11.53 -5.18 -14.82
CA PRO A 225 10.98 -5.17 -16.17
C PRO A 225 10.57 -6.58 -16.64
N ALA A 226 11.23 -7.64 -16.18
CA ALA A 226 10.82 -9.01 -16.50
C ALA A 226 9.44 -9.36 -15.90
N ALA A 227 9.20 -9.03 -14.63
CA ALA A 227 7.90 -9.21 -13.99
C ALA A 227 6.81 -8.34 -14.63
N LEU A 228 7.15 -7.11 -15.01
CA LEU A 228 6.25 -6.21 -15.74
C LEU A 228 5.81 -6.82 -17.06
N VAL A 229 6.74 -7.25 -17.93
CA VAL A 229 6.42 -7.91 -19.20
C VAL A 229 5.64 -9.21 -18.97
N LEU A 230 5.94 -9.97 -17.91
CA LEU A 230 5.21 -11.21 -17.59
C LEU A 230 3.71 -10.98 -17.37
N THR A 231 3.30 -9.86 -16.78
CA THR A 231 1.86 -9.53 -16.63
C THR A 231 1.13 -9.32 -17.97
N CYS A 232 1.86 -8.95 -19.02
CA CYS A 232 1.32 -8.72 -20.36
C CYS A 232 1.33 -9.98 -21.24
N VAL A 233 2.05 -11.05 -20.84
CA VAL A 233 2.21 -12.27 -21.66
C VAL A 233 0.88 -12.87 -22.15
N PRO A 234 -0.20 -12.99 -21.35
CA PRO A 234 -1.47 -13.52 -21.84
C PRO A 234 -2.04 -12.72 -23.03
N ALA A 235 -1.97 -11.39 -22.98
CA ALA A 235 -2.40 -10.51 -24.06
C ALA A 235 -1.43 -10.57 -25.27
N MET A 236 -0.11 -10.63 -25.01
CA MET A 236 0.91 -10.75 -26.05
C MET A 236 0.78 -12.05 -26.85
N LEU A 237 0.48 -13.18 -26.19
CA LEU A 237 0.15 -14.45 -26.85
C LEU A 237 -1.10 -14.35 -27.73
N CYS A 238 -2.03 -13.47 -27.39
CA CYS A 238 -3.20 -13.14 -28.21
C CYS A 238 -2.91 -12.09 -29.31
N GLY A 239 -1.70 -11.54 -29.39
CA GLY A 239 -1.27 -10.60 -30.44
C GLY A 239 -1.07 -9.14 -30.00
N THR A 240 -1.13 -8.82 -28.71
CA THR A 240 -0.78 -7.49 -28.20
C THR A 240 0.71 -7.18 -28.44
N PRO A 241 1.06 -6.08 -29.12
CA PRO A 241 2.45 -5.73 -29.36
C PRO A 241 3.14 -5.23 -28.08
N ILE A 242 4.43 -5.59 -27.92
CA ILE A 242 5.18 -5.33 -26.67
C ILE A 242 5.23 -3.86 -26.25
N TRP A 243 5.14 -2.90 -27.19
CA TRP A 243 5.18 -1.47 -26.88
C TRP A 243 3.94 -0.99 -26.09
N MET A 244 2.78 -1.65 -26.23
CA MET A 244 1.57 -1.31 -25.47
C MET A 244 1.72 -1.57 -23.96
N THR A 245 2.70 -2.38 -23.57
CA THR A 245 3.13 -2.57 -22.17
C THR A 245 3.59 -1.25 -21.53
N TYR A 246 4.16 -0.33 -22.31
CA TYR A 246 4.75 0.92 -21.82
C TYR A 246 3.94 2.17 -22.19
N TRP A 247 3.06 2.07 -23.20
CA TRP A 247 2.28 3.20 -23.72
C TRP A 247 1.50 4.00 -22.66
N PRO A 248 0.78 3.39 -21.70
CA PRO A 248 -0.01 4.14 -20.72
C PRO A 248 0.84 5.08 -19.85
N TYR A 249 2.10 4.72 -19.56
CA TYR A 249 3.01 5.58 -18.80
C TYR A 249 3.39 6.84 -19.60
N LEU A 250 3.62 6.71 -20.91
CA LEU A 250 3.93 7.84 -21.80
C LEU A 250 2.74 8.81 -21.90
N VAL A 251 1.52 8.27 -21.99
CA VAL A 251 0.28 9.07 -21.95
C VAL A 251 0.18 9.82 -20.63
N GLN A 252 0.27 9.11 -19.49
CA GLN A 252 0.13 9.70 -18.15
C GLN A 252 1.15 10.82 -17.86
N LEU A 253 2.39 10.71 -18.37
CA LEU A 253 3.42 11.75 -18.24
C LEU A 253 3.06 13.07 -18.95
N GLY A 254 2.21 13.02 -19.98
CA GLY A 254 1.77 14.18 -20.76
C GLY A 254 0.48 14.85 -20.27
N CYS A 255 -0.35 14.16 -19.47
CA CYS A 255 -1.72 14.60 -19.16
C CYS A 255 -1.85 15.72 -18.10
N CYS A 256 -0.77 16.10 -17.41
CA CYS A 256 -0.85 17.04 -16.30
C CYS A 256 -0.51 18.49 -16.68
N GLY A 257 -1.41 19.42 -16.35
CA GLY A 257 -1.22 20.87 -16.50
C GLY A 257 -1.28 21.69 -15.19
N SER A 258 -1.28 21.05 -14.02
CA SER A 258 -1.42 21.71 -12.71
C SER A 258 -0.42 21.19 -11.68
N LEU A 259 -0.01 22.03 -10.72
CA LEU A 259 0.91 21.64 -9.65
C LEU A 259 0.28 20.64 -8.67
N SER A 260 -1.05 20.65 -8.51
CA SER A 260 -1.81 19.60 -7.80
C SER A 260 -3.14 19.34 -8.48
N VAL A 261 -3.65 18.11 -8.34
CA VAL A 261 -5.01 17.71 -8.75
C VAL A 261 -5.72 17.22 -7.50
N ASN A 262 -6.14 18.15 -6.64
CA ASN A 262 -6.81 17.91 -5.35
C ASN A 262 -5.99 17.17 -4.26
N SER A 263 -4.73 16.80 -4.49
CA SER A 263 -3.86 16.28 -3.40
C SER A 263 -3.36 17.41 -2.48
N PRO A 264 -3.46 17.28 -1.14
CA PRO A 264 -2.84 18.20 -0.19
C PRO A 264 -1.30 18.08 -0.10
N GLY A 265 -0.61 18.21 -1.24
CA GLY A 265 0.85 18.36 -1.29
C GLY A 265 1.27 19.84 -1.35
N ILE A 266 2.57 20.09 -1.41
CA ILE A 266 3.13 21.44 -1.62
C ILE A 266 2.61 22.08 -2.92
N GLY A 267 2.28 21.27 -3.94
CA GLY A 267 1.65 21.72 -5.18
C GLY A 267 0.27 22.36 -4.99
N MET A 268 -0.45 22.07 -3.90
CA MET A 268 -1.72 22.72 -3.55
C MET A 268 -1.49 24.12 -2.95
N LEU A 269 -0.47 24.27 -2.10
CA LEU A 269 -0.06 25.57 -1.56
C LEU A 269 0.42 26.51 -2.68
N LEU A 270 1.16 25.97 -3.63
CA LEU A 270 1.77 26.69 -4.74
C LEU A 270 0.89 26.74 -6.00
N GLY A 271 -0.34 26.21 -5.97
CA GLY A 271 -1.19 26.02 -7.17
C GLY A 271 -1.56 27.30 -7.93
N HIS A 272 -1.36 28.47 -7.33
CA HIS A 272 -1.53 29.78 -7.95
C HIS A 272 -0.33 30.23 -8.80
N LEU A 273 0.78 29.48 -8.79
CA LEU A 273 2.04 29.82 -9.45
C LEU A 273 2.19 29.15 -10.82
N PRO A 274 3.01 29.71 -11.74
CA PRO A 274 3.20 29.15 -13.08
C PRO A 274 3.67 27.68 -13.09
N PHE A 275 2.82 26.80 -13.64
CA PHE A 275 3.05 25.35 -13.64
C PHE A 275 4.41 24.95 -14.22
N VAL A 276 4.82 25.51 -15.36
CA VAL A 276 6.03 25.10 -16.09
C VAL A 276 7.28 25.27 -15.24
N GLN A 277 7.47 26.43 -14.61
CA GLN A 277 8.63 26.72 -13.77
C GLN A 277 8.59 25.90 -12.48
N TRP A 278 7.44 25.87 -11.79
CA TRP A 278 7.33 25.27 -10.47
C TRP A 278 7.29 23.74 -10.48
N LYS A 279 6.84 23.11 -11.57
CA LYS A 279 6.98 21.65 -11.79
C LYS A 279 8.43 21.19 -11.62
N TYR A 280 9.38 21.89 -12.25
CA TYR A 280 10.80 21.52 -12.16
C TYR A 280 11.41 21.83 -10.79
N ALA A 281 11.00 22.94 -10.15
CA ALA A 281 11.42 23.25 -8.79
C ALA A 281 10.98 22.16 -7.79
N LEU A 282 9.72 21.72 -7.86
CA LEU A 282 9.18 20.66 -7.01
C LEU A 282 9.84 19.29 -7.26
N LEU A 283 10.10 18.96 -8.53
CA LEU A 283 10.89 17.77 -8.88
C LEU A 283 12.30 17.83 -8.28
N ALA A 284 13.00 18.96 -8.41
CA ALA A 284 14.34 19.15 -7.85
C ALA A 284 14.35 19.04 -6.32
N VAL A 285 13.42 19.68 -5.62
CA VAL A 285 13.26 19.58 -4.15
C VAL A 285 13.00 18.14 -3.72
N THR A 286 12.14 17.41 -4.43
CA THR A 286 11.88 15.99 -4.15
C THR A 286 13.16 15.16 -4.32
N LEU A 287 13.87 15.32 -5.44
CA LEU A 287 15.12 14.59 -5.70
C LEU A 287 16.21 14.91 -4.68
N LEU A 288 16.33 16.16 -4.22
CA LEU A 288 17.25 16.55 -3.16
C LEU A 288 16.90 15.91 -1.82
N ALA A 289 15.62 15.84 -1.45
CA ALA A 289 15.18 15.15 -0.23
C ALA A 289 15.50 13.64 -0.28
N LEU A 290 15.18 12.98 -1.41
CA LEU A 290 15.49 11.56 -1.62
C LEU A 290 17.01 11.29 -1.62
N TYR A 291 17.80 12.20 -2.22
CA TYR A 291 19.26 12.14 -2.18
C TYR A 291 19.81 12.30 -0.75
N ALA A 292 19.25 13.22 0.06
CA ALA A 292 19.62 13.39 1.46
C ALA A 292 19.32 12.13 2.30
N ALA A 293 18.19 11.45 2.06
CA ALA A 293 17.90 10.18 2.72
C ALA A 293 18.89 9.07 2.31
N LEU A 294 19.32 9.04 1.04
CA LEU A 294 20.36 8.13 0.56
C LEU A 294 21.72 8.43 1.19
N THR A 295 22.15 9.69 1.26
CA THR A 295 23.45 10.03 1.87
C THR A 295 23.46 9.74 3.36
N LEU A 296 22.38 10.02 4.10
CA LEU A 296 22.26 9.66 5.52
C LEU A 296 22.35 8.14 5.74
N ALA A 297 21.64 7.35 4.93
CA ALA A 297 21.69 5.88 5.01
C ALA A 297 23.10 5.34 4.73
N LEU A 298 23.82 5.91 3.75
CA LEU A 298 25.20 5.54 3.42
C LEU A 298 26.21 6.00 4.48
N GLN A 299 26.00 7.16 5.11
CA GLN A 299 26.84 7.68 6.19
C GLN A 299 26.72 6.87 7.48
N ARG A 300 25.50 6.46 7.85
CA ARG A 300 25.27 5.51 8.95
C ARG A 300 25.99 4.18 8.71
N GLY A 301 26.04 3.75 7.44
CA GLY A 301 26.58 2.45 7.05
C GLY A 301 25.67 1.29 7.47
N GLY A 302 26.10 0.06 7.16
CA GLY A 302 25.34 -1.16 7.43
C GLY A 302 24.04 -1.29 6.63
N GLY A 303 23.42 -2.48 6.67
CA GLY A 303 22.12 -2.71 6.04
C GLY A 303 20.95 -2.18 6.88
N LEU A 304 19.83 -1.84 6.22
CA LEU A 304 18.60 -1.46 6.91
C LEU A 304 17.96 -2.67 7.58
N SER A 305 17.53 -2.51 8.83
CA SER A 305 16.71 -3.50 9.54
C SER A 305 15.29 -3.58 8.94
N PRO A 306 14.53 -4.67 9.19
CA PRO A 306 13.15 -4.80 8.73
C PRO A 306 12.22 -3.63 9.10
N TYR A 307 12.41 -3.04 10.28
CA TYR A 307 11.66 -1.85 10.71
C TYR A 307 12.11 -0.60 9.93
N GLU A 308 13.41 -0.38 9.76
CA GLU A 308 13.93 0.74 8.95
C GLU A 308 13.52 0.64 7.48
N LEU A 309 13.42 -0.56 6.91
CA LEU A 309 12.89 -0.76 5.55
C LEU A 309 11.42 -0.30 5.44
N LEU A 310 10.60 -0.56 6.46
CA LEU A 310 9.22 -0.06 6.52
C LEU A 310 9.17 1.46 6.75
N LEU A 311 9.98 2.00 7.66
CA LEU A 311 10.07 3.44 7.93
C LEU A 311 10.50 4.22 6.68
N VAL A 312 11.58 3.79 6.02
CA VAL A 312 12.05 4.39 4.76
C VAL A 312 11.00 4.22 3.66
N GLY A 313 10.38 3.05 3.53
CA GLY A 313 9.31 2.85 2.53
C GLY A 313 8.09 3.76 2.73
N THR A 314 7.70 3.97 3.98
CA THR A 314 6.63 4.91 4.37
C THR A 314 7.05 6.35 4.06
N TRP A 315 8.25 6.74 4.49
CA TRP A 315 8.79 8.08 4.27
C TRP A 315 8.97 8.40 2.78
N THR A 316 9.47 7.48 1.96
CA THR A 316 9.63 7.72 0.51
C THR A 316 8.28 7.90 -0.17
N CYS A 317 7.27 7.09 0.19
CA CYS A 317 5.91 7.26 -0.32
C CYS A 317 5.31 8.62 0.07
N LEU A 318 5.39 9.00 1.34
CA LEU A 318 4.85 10.28 1.82
C LEU A 318 5.61 11.47 1.23
N CYS A 319 6.94 11.38 1.14
CA CYS A 319 7.82 12.40 0.54
C CYS A 319 7.44 12.64 -0.93
N CYS A 320 7.24 11.58 -1.72
CA CYS A 320 6.85 11.71 -3.13
C CYS A 320 5.46 12.35 -3.29
N VAL A 321 4.42 11.88 -2.61
CA VAL A 321 3.06 12.46 -2.75
C VAL A 321 2.96 13.88 -2.18
N THR A 322 3.78 14.23 -1.19
CA THR A 322 3.79 15.58 -0.60
C THR A 322 4.52 16.58 -1.49
N LEU A 323 5.65 16.19 -2.10
CA LEU A 323 6.56 17.14 -2.77
C LEU A 323 6.47 17.16 -4.30
N LEU A 324 6.04 16.07 -4.94
CA LEU A 324 5.92 16.06 -6.40
C LEU A 324 4.74 16.91 -6.90
N PRO A 325 4.85 17.52 -8.09
CA PRO A 325 3.72 18.12 -8.78
C PRO A 325 2.76 17.03 -9.32
N CYS A 326 1.58 17.42 -9.80
CA CYS A 326 0.63 16.53 -10.49
C CYS A 326 0.06 15.39 -9.63
N MET A 327 0.05 15.55 -8.31
CA MET A 327 -0.46 14.53 -7.39
C MET A 327 -1.98 14.60 -7.28
N HIS A 328 -2.62 13.43 -7.30
CA HIS A 328 -4.03 13.22 -6.95
C HIS A 328 -4.17 12.85 -5.47
N GLU A 329 -5.33 13.13 -4.88
CA GLU A 329 -5.67 12.78 -3.49
C GLU A 329 -5.40 11.30 -3.19
N ARG A 330 -5.88 10.38 -4.03
CA ARG A 330 -5.68 8.93 -3.89
C ARG A 330 -4.24 8.42 -4.03
N TYR A 331 -3.29 9.27 -4.43
CA TYR A 331 -1.88 8.86 -4.51
C TYR A 331 -1.21 8.80 -3.12
N ALA A 332 -1.92 9.24 -2.06
CA ALA A 332 -1.48 9.11 -0.67
C ALA A 332 -1.61 7.67 -0.13
N PHE A 333 -2.63 6.92 -0.55
CA PHE A 333 -2.91 5.54 -0.12
C PHE A 333 -1.71 4.60 0.15
N PRO A 334 -0.66 4.49 -0.70
CA PRO A 334 0.53 3.70 -0.36
C PRO A 334 1.29 4.22 0.88
N ALA A 335 1.38 5.54 1.07
CA ALA A 335 1.98 6.14 2.25
C ALA A 335 1.10 5.90 3.48
N ASP A 336 -0.20 6.20 3.40
CA ASP A 336 -1.17 6.08 4.49
C ASP A 336 -1.27 4.63 5.01
N LEU A 337 -1.29 3.64 4.10
CA LEU A 337 -1.29 2.24 4.47
C LEU A 337 0.04 1.79 5.10
N LEU A 338 1.18 2.18 4.53
CA LEU A 338 2.48 1.84 5.13
C LEU A 338 2.64 2.51 6.50
N LEU A 339 2.10 3.72 6.69
CA LEU A 339 2.07 4.47 7.94
C LEU A 339 1.13 3.83 8.97
N LEU A 340 -0.03 3.30 8.57
CA LEU A 340 -0.88 2.45 9.41
C LEU A 340 -0.10 1.24 9.92
N VAL A 341 0.59 0.52 9.03
CA VAL A 341 1.35 -0.68 9.38
C VAL A 341 2.57 -0.34 10.25
N LEU A 342 3.26 0.77 9.97
CA LEU A 342 4.36 1.30 10.79
C LEU A 342 3.86 1.65 12.20
N ALA A 343 2.73 2.36 12.31
CA ALA A 343 2.12 2.71 13.59
C ALA A 343 1.67 1.48 14.39
N LEU A 344 1.30 0.36 13.75
CA LEU A 344 0.99 -0.90 14.43
C LEU A 344 2.24 -1.65 14.96
N PHE A 345 3.44 -1.31 14.47
CA PHE A 345 4.71 -1.88 14.92
C PHE A 345 5.56 -0.93 15.78
N SER A 346 5.25 0.36 15.77
CA SER A 346 5.97 1.36 16.55
C SER A 346 5.49 1.42 18.01
N HIS A 347 6.44 1.71 18.90
CA HIS A 347 6.16 2.10 20.29
C HIS A 347 6.14 3.63 20.49
N GLN A 348 6.40 4.41 19.43
CA GLN A 348 6.47 5.87 19.51
C GLN A 348 5.10 6.50 19.32
N ARG A 349 4.65 7.26 20.34
CA ARG A 349 3.36 7.99 20.30
C ARG A 349 3.21 8.92 19.09
N GLY A 350 4.32 9.46 18.59
CA GLY A 350 4.34 10.32 17.41
C GLY A 350 3.99 9.60 16.11
N ASP A 351 4.30 8.30 15.96
CA ASP A 351 3.93 7.54 14.76
C ASP A 351 2.43 7.26 14.70
N HIS A 352 1.81 6.93 15.84
CA HIS A 352 0.36 6.83 15.93
C HIS A 352 -0.33 8.17 15.64
N LEU A 353 0.21 9.29 16.15
CA LEU A 353 -0.32 10.63 15.87
C LEU A 353 -0.15 11.00 14.38
N CYS A 354 1.02 10.71 13.80
CA CYS A 354 1.30 10.93 12.39
C CYS A 354 0.33 10.14 11.50
N PHE A 355 0.11 8.86 11.80
CA PHE A 355 -0.91 8.03 11.14
C PHE A 355 -2.32 8.64 11.22
N LEU A 356 -2.75 9.07 12.42
CA LEU A 356 -4.10 9.63 12.62
C LEU A 356 -4.28 10.96 11.87
N VAL A 357 -3.26 11.83 11.87
CA VAL A 357 -3.30 13.12 11.16
C VAL A 357 -3.28 12.91 9.64
N GLU A 358 -2.41 12.06 9.11
CA GLU A 358 -2.32 11.80 7.67
C GLU A 358 -3.61 11.13 7.15
N SER A 359 -4.11 10.11 7.85
CA SER A 359 -5.37 9.45 7.50
C SER A 359 -6.55 10.43 7.51
N ALA A 360 -6.57 11.39 8.43
CA ALA A 360 -7.57 12.44 8.44
C ALA A 360 -7.41 13.39 7.23
N VAL A 361 -6.18 13.74 6.86
CA VAL A 361 -5.89 14.54 5.65
C VAL A 361 -6.42 13.86 4.39
N SER A 362 -6.10 12.58 4.18
CA SER A 362 -6.59 11.83 3.02
C SER A 362 -8.12 11.67 3.05
N LEU A 363 -8.73 11.36 4.21
CA LEU A 363 -10.19 11.26 4.34
C LEU A 363 -10.90 12.58 4.02
N PHE A 364 -10.45 13.72 4.56
CA PHE A 364 -11.04 15.02 4.24
C PHE A 364 -10.85 15.41 2.77
N SER A 365 -9.74 15.02 2.15
CA SER A 365 -9.50 15.23 0.71
C SER A 365 -10.47 14.43 -0.15
N TRP A 366 -10.70 13.16 0.19
CA TRP A 366 -11.74 12.34 -0.42
C TRP A 366 -13.12 12.99 -0.25
N MET A 367 -13.50 13.41 0.95
CA MET A 367 -14.80 14.05 1.19
C MET A 367 -15.00 15.34 0.35
N GLN A 368 -13.97 16.19 0.23
CA GLN A 368 -14.01 17.38 -0.63
C GLN A 368 -14.14 17.07 -2.11
N TYR A 369 -13.54 15.97 -2.57
CA TYR A 369 -13.66 15.51 -3.94
C TYR A 369 -15.04 14.89 -4.24
N LEU A 370 -15.66 14.23 -3.26
CA LEU A 370 -16.99 13.63 -3.38
C LEU A 370 -18.13 14.66 -3.39
N ASP A 371 -18.09 15.63 -2.45
CA ASP A 371 -18.99 16.78 -2.47
C ASP A 371 -18.20 18.07 -2.17
N PRO A 372 -17.89 18.87 -3.22
CA PRO A 372 -17.20 20.16 -3.09
C PRO A 372 -17.95 21.20 -2.24
N LYS A 373 -19.23 20.96 -1.91
CA LYS A 373 -20.01 21.83 -1.01
C LYS A 373 -19.87 21.45 0.46
N THR A 374 -19.21 20.33 0.78
CA THR A 374 -18.96 19.91 2.17
C THR A 374 -18.16 21.00 2.90
N PRO A 375 -18.73 21.67 3.92
CA PRO A 375 -17.96 22.63 4.71
C PRO A 375 -16.85 21.89 5.46
N GLY A 376 -15.60 22.27 5.22
CA GLY A 376 -14.44 21.50 5.67
C GLY A 376 -13.15 22.31 5.80
N VAL A 377 -12.10 21.63 6.27
CA VAL A 377 -10.75 22.18 6.42
C VAL A 377 -10.17 22.54 5.05
N SER A 378 -9.65 23.75 4.85
CA SER A 378 -9.12 24.16 3.55
C SER A 378 -8.00 23.23 3.06
N SER A 379 -7.94 22.97 1.76
CA SER A 379 -6.94 22.05 1.18
C SER A 379 -5.50 22.53 1.43
N GLN A 380 -5.29 23.83 1.63
CA GLN A 380 -4.01 24.39 2.10
C GLN A 380 -3.70 23.99 3.55
N ALA A 381 -4.66 24.05 4.47
CA ALA A 381 -4.46 23.61 5.85
C ALA A 381 -4.21 22.09 5.93
N LEU A 382 -4.92 21.30 5.12
CA LEU A 382 -4.63 19.87 4.94
C LEU A 382 -3.19 19.63 4.44
N SER A 383 -2.69 20.49 3.54
CA SER A 383 -1.32 20.39 3.02
C SER A 383 -0.27 20.68 4.09
N CYS A 384 -0.53 21.64 4.98
CA CYS A 384 0.33 21.92 6.13
C CYS A 384 0.38 20.73 7.12
N LEU A 385 -0.74 20.03 7.32
CA LEU A 385 -0.82 18.85 8.18
C LEU A 385 -0.03 17.66 7.59
N ARG A 386 -0.16 17.40 6.28
CA ARG A 386 0.67 16.40 5.58
C ARG A 386 2.16 16.74 5.64
N PHE A 387 2.52 18.01 5.45
CA PHE A 387 3.90 18.45 5.58
C PHE A 387 4.45 18.25 7.00
N ALA A 388 3.63 18.48 8.04
CA ALA A 388 4.01 18.16 9.43
C ALA A 388 4.23 16.65 9.65
N CYS A 389 3.43 15.78 9.02
CA CYS A 389 3.62 14.33 9.03
C CYS A 389 4.93 13.92 8.34
N LEU A 390 5.23 14.51 7.17
CA LEU A 390 6.51 14.32 6.49
C LEU A 390 7.70 14.79 7.34
N LEU A 391 7.60 15.93 8.02
CA LEU A 391 8.63 16.42 8.95
C LEU A 391 8.82 15.47 10.13
N TRP A 392 7.75 14.93 10.72
CA TRP A 392 7.83 13.92 11.78
C TRP A 392 8.60 12.68 11.31
N LEU A 393 8.20 12.07 10.18
CA LEU A 393 8.90 10.90 9.64
C LEU A 393 10.35 11.22 9.24
N SER A 394 10.64 12.43 8.77
CA SER A 394 12.02 12.88 8.46
C SER A 394 12.90 12.96 9.70
N LEU A 395 12.36 13.53 10.80
CA LEU A 395 13.05 13.58 12.10
C LEU A 395 13.23 12.20 12.72
N HIS A 396 12.23 11.32 12.56
CA HIS A 396 12.28 9.95 13.04
C HIS A 396 13.33 9.12 12.28
N LEU A 397 13.38 9.24 10.95
CA LEU A 397 14.40 8.64 10.11
C LEU A 397 15.81 9.15 10.47
N TRP A 398 15.97 10.46 10.63
CA TRP A 398 17.23 11.10 11.05
C TRP A 398 17.70 10.59 12.41
N ARG A 399 16.80 10.40 13.38
CA ARG A 399 17.11 9.80 14.69
C ARG A 399 17.60 8.36 14.55
N HIS A 400 16.93 7.51 13.77
CA HIS A 400 17.38 6.13 13.53
C HIS A 400 18.77 6.07 12.86
N PHE A 401 19.07 6.99 11.95
CA PHE A 401 20.33 6.97 11.21
C PHE A 401 21.50 7.65 11.93
N ASN A 402 21.23 8.54 12.91
CA ASN A 402 22.28 9.17 13.72
C ASN A 402 22.43 8.61 15.14
N ALA A 403 21.51 7.75 15.59
CA ALA A 403 21.65 7.00 16.84
C ALA A 403 22.64 5.82 16.69
N GLY A 404 23.92 6.14 16.42
CA GLY A 404 24.99 5.16 16.45
C GLY A 404 25.12 4.50 17.83
N ASP A 405 25.15 3.16 17.84
CA ASP A 405 25.59 2.28 18.94
C ASP A 405 25.03 2.52 20.36
N THR A 406 23.90 3.23 20.50
CA THR A 406 23.33 3.62 21.81
C THR A 406 21.86 3.25 22.00
N CYS A 407 21.45 2.10 21.46
CA CYS A 407 20.21 1.43 21.88
C CYS A 407 20.41 -0.08 22.04
N THR A 408 21.06 -0.46 23.13
CA THR A 408 20.82 -1.77 23.74
C THR A 408 19.34 -1.85 24.09
N TYR A 409 18.59 -2.69 23.37
CA TYR A 409 17.25 -3.10 23.79
C TYR A 409 17.36 -3.85 25.12
N THR A 410 17.24 -3.13 26.22
CA THR A 410 17.15 -3.72 27.57
C THR A 410 15.84 -4.48 27.68
N THR A 411 15.97 -5.80 27.56
CA THR A 411 14.91 -6.76 27.85
C THR A 411 14.73 -6.85 29.36
N THR A 412 13.69 -6.18 29.87
CA THR A 412 13.07 -6.42 31.18
C THR A 412 11.57 -6.16 31.06
#